data_AF-A0A4Q4V4K8-F1
#
_entry.id   AF-A0A4Q4V4K8-F1
#
_cell.length_a   1.000
_cell.length_b   1.000
_cell.length_c   1.000
_cell.angle_alpha   90.00
_cell.angle_beta   90.00
_cell.angle_gamma   90.00
#
_symmetry.space_group_name_H-M   'P 1'
#
loop_
_entity.id
_entity.type
_entity.pdbx_description
1 polymer ?
#
loop_
_entity_poly.entity_id
_entity_poly.type
_entity_poly.pdbx_seq_one_letter_code
_entity_poly.pdbx_strand_id
1 'polypeptide(L)'
;MGKSNKRKCEAKASNAASGSQPTQKRTKTTHSAKVNFEGDLEVTPTQQQLDKSPFPEEQTLEKRKREASIYELLGSADSAERIAAADALVTGLLGGEGSEGSPESVLERHLGKRLFRGLASSRNASRVGFSLVLTETLAQLFGPKNLSASKYTGLTFDKVLSILVERTQASGSAPGQEERDAYFGQLFGLQCFVEAKILFNESSRWANVLNLLVKLADKKVWLRSQCAWVIVESLPQMGQEKAEETVQKLAEIGLGKTAEGVGIWLKARNCYPGMKFPSKPWKDPLTASSLPELARVLKENVNQDTGEDASISKIKQSNWTAQLHFVWDLILASLIEQGESGNRLKLFWSTVVDDGLFSKNASEGQKFRGFMIFRKFLDGLRLGYQSLVRELFTRNLMTCLMNQAAKEDRYLHLAAVKTLKSIEQCVEQSPELLLPVLQELLGKFGTYNFDQRTNSKTVEKLLRCVTPENAETILKLLQEPVVTMKM
;
A
#
# COMPACT_ATOMS: atom_id res chain seq x y z
N MET A 1 -53.62 -12.44 44.85
CA MET A 1 -54.54 -11.48 45.50
C MET A 1 -53.95 -10.08 45.41
N GLY A 2 -54.62 -9.17 44.69
CA GLY A 2 -54.58 -7.69 44.73
C GLY A 2 -53.23 -6.94 44.68
N LYS A 3 -53.10 -5.75 44.09
CA LYS A 3 -53.96 -4.86 43.30
C LYS A 3 -52.98 -3.80 42.74
N SER A 4 -53.13 -3.37 41.49
CA SER A 4 -52.96 -1.95 41.19
C SER A 4 -53.87 -1.56 40.03
N ASN A 5 -54.65 -0.52 40.25
CA ASN A 5 -55.80 -0.12 39.44
C ASN A 5 -55.60 1.33 38.96
N LYS A 6 -55.67 1.49 37.64
CA LYS A 6 -56.06 2.62 36.78
C LYS A 6 -56.29 4.03 37.37
N ARG A 7 -55.85 5.04 36.59
CA ARG A 7 -56.59 6.20 35.99
C ARG A 7 -55.61 6.89 35.01
N LYS A 8 -55.75 6.95 33.68
CA LYS A 8 -56.77 7.41 32.69
C LYS A 8 -56.84 8.95 32.54
N CYS A 9 -56.43 9.48 31.38
CA CYS A 9 -57.29 10.18 30.39
C CYS A 9 -56.51 10.81 29.21
N GLU A 10 -56.89 10.37 28.00
CA GLU A 10 -56.90 11.07 26.70
C GLU A 10 -57.86 12.28 26.74
N ALA A 11 -57.97 13.25 25.82
CA ALA A 11 -57.26 13.76 24.64
C ALA A 11 -57.99 15.08 24.26
N LYS A 12 -57.37 15.99 23.49
CA LYS A 12 -58.03 16.73 22.40
C LYS A 12 -57.04 17.47 21.50
N ALA A 13 -57.34 17.42 20.21
CA ALA A 13 -56.53 17.84 19.08
C ALA A 13 -56.81 19.29 18.63
N SER A 14 -55.86 19.87 17.90
CA SER A 14 -56.15 20.76 16.76
C SER A 14 -54.94 20.88 15.82
N ASN A 15 -55.21 20.68 14.52
CA ASN A 15 -54.32 20.73 13.37
C ASN A 15 -53.67 22.10 13.14
N ALA A 16 -52.43 22.13 12.60
CA ALA A 16 -52.08 22.84 11.36
C ALA A 16 -50.57 22.74 11.02
N ALA A 17 -50.30 22.22 9.82
CA ALA A 17 -49.31 22.61 8.81
C ALA A 17 -47.82 22.93 9.14
N SER A 18 -46.95 22.35 8.30
CA SER A 18 -45.56 22.69 7.99
C SER A 18 -44.47 22.26 9.00
N GLY A 19 -43.91 21.07 8.79
CA GLY A 19 -42.74 20.55 9.50
C GLY A 19 -41.56 20.39 8.55
N SER A 20 -40.80 21.45 8.34
CA SER A 20 -39.44 21.45 7.79
C SER A 20 -38.49 20.66 8.70
N GLN A 21 -37.65 19.82 8.11
CA GLN A 21 -36.59 19.04 8.77
C GLN A 21 -35.67 19.90 9.66
N PRO A 22 -35.21 19.40 10.82
CA PRO A 22 -34.15 20.05 11.58
C PRO A 22 -32.78 19.80 10.92
N THR A 23 -32.14 20.90 10.52
CA THR A 23 -30.81 20.98 9.93
C THR A 23 -29.71 20.69 10.96
N GLN A 24 -28.89 19.67 10.70
CA GLN A 24 -27.64 19.45 11.42
C GLN A 24 -26.57 20.45 10.96
N LYS A 25 -25.90 21.06 11.95
CA LYS A 25 -24.89 22.10 11.81
C LYS A 25 -23.72 21.68 10.92
N ARG A 26 -23.51 22.47 9.86
CA ARG A 26 -22.34 22.45 8.96
C ARG A 26 -21.23 23.30 9.57
N THR A 27 -20.06 22.73 9.79
CA THR A 27 -18.86 23.44 10.24
C THR A 27 -18.38 24.40 9.16
N LYS A 28 -18.24 25.69 9.49
CA LYS A 28 -17.80 26.75 8.59
C LYS A 28 -16.28 26.66 8.36
N THR A 29 -15.91 26.57 7.08
CA THR A 29 -14.62 26.96 6.51
C THR A 29 -14.43 28.47 6.59
N THR A 30 -13.31 28.94 7.10
CA THR A 30 -12.86 30.34 7.00
C THR A 30 -11.73 30.46 5.98
N HIS A 31 -11.94 31.33 5.00
CA HIS A 31 -11.00 31.70 3.95
C HIS A 31 -9.94 32.70 4.43
N SER A 32 -8.71 32.46 3.98
CA SER A 32 -7.63 33.37 3.59
C SER A 32 -7.69 34.85 4.01
N ALA A 33 -6.66 35.30 4.73
CA ALA A 33 -6.13 36.65 4.64
C ALA A 33 -4.71 36.58 4.03
N LYS A 34 -4.50 37.35 2.95
CA LYS A 34 -3.21 37.59 2.31
C LYS A 34 -2.27 38.31 3.29
N VAL A 35 -1.01 37.89 3.36
CA VAL A 35 0.07 38.68 3.96
C VAL A 35 1.18 38.80 2.91
N ASN A 36 1.59 40.05 2.67
CA ASN A 36 2.58 40.47 1.69
C ASN A 36 3.97 39.90 2.00
N PHE A 37 4.68 39.52 0.93
CA PHE A 37 6.12 39.28 0.91
C PHE A 37 6.85 40.62 0.80
N GLU A 38 7.64 40.98 1.81
CA GLU A 38 8.91 41.73 1.71
C GLU A 38 9.44 41.98 3.13
N GLY A 39 10.64 41.49 3.42
CA GLY A 39 11.30 41.64 4.72
C GLY A 39 12.32 40.54 4.99
N ASP A 40 13.50 40.73 4.40
CA ASP A 40 14.83 40.15 4.66
C ASP A 40 14.98 38.74 5.25
N LEU A 41 15.65 37.95 4.41
CA LEU A 41 16.30 36.68 4.67
C LEU A 41 17.33 36.81 5.79
N GLU A 42 17.12 36.05 6.88
CA GLU A 42 18.15 35.23 7.51
C GLU A 42 17.46 34.30 8.52
N VAL A 43 17.07 33.11 8.07
CA VAL A 43 16.66 32.01 8.96
C VAL A 43 17.73 30.93 8.88
N THR A 44 18.63 30.97 9.85
CA THR A 44 19.61 29.92 10.15
C THR A 44 18.88 28.60 10.42
N PRO A 45 19.32 27.44 9.88
CA PRO A 45 18.73 26.16 10.24
C PRO A 45 19.12 25.83 11.68
N THR A 46 18.17 25.85 12.60
CA THR A 46 18.40 25.38 13.98
C THR A 46 18.46 23.85 13.96
N GLN A 47 19.58 23.27 13.51
CA GLN A 47 19.92 21.90 13.86
C GLN A 47 20.13 21.88 15.38
N GLN A 48 19.09 21.54 16.16
CA GLN A 48 19.25 21.29 17.58
C GLN A 48 20.23 20.13 17.74
N GLN A 49 21.46 20.43 18.17
CA GLN A 49 22.49 19.43 18.42
C GLN A 49 22.07 18.64 19.67
N LEU A 50 21.39 17.52 19.47
CA LEU A 50 20.93 16.66 20.55
C LEU A 50 22.13 15.99 21.25
N ASP A 51 22.04 15.89 22.58
CA ASP A 51 23.05 15.22 23.40
C ASP A 51 23.12 13.72 23.04
N LYS A 52 24.30 13.29 22.57
CA LYS A 52 24.61 11.91 22.15
C LYS A 52 25.39 11.11 23.21
N SER A 53 25.58 11.65 24.42
CA SER A 53 26.31 10.95 25.48
C SER A 53 25.61 9.65 25.91
N PRO A 54 26.35 8.67 26.46
CA PRO A 54 25.75 7.41 26.90
C PRO A 54 24.60 7.57 27.88
N PHE A 55 23.58 6.71 27.75
CA PHE A 55 22.48 6.64 28.69
C PHE A 55 22.90 5.86 29.95
N PRO A 56 22.63 6.39 31.15
CA PRO A 56 23.06 5.74 32.38
C PRO A 56 22.05 4.71 32.89
N GLU A 57 22.56 3.81 33.72
CA GLU A 57 21.74 2.83 34.46
C GLU A 57 20.81 3.54 35.45
N GLU A 58 21.37 4.44 36.27
CA GLU A 58 20.61 5.26 37.22
C GLU A 58 20.02 6.51 36.57
N GLN A 59 18.69 6.63 36.68
CA GLN A 59 17.94 7.71 36.05
C GLN A 59 17.65 8.86 37.04
N THR A 60 18.45 9.92 36.98
CA THR A 60 18.09 11.22 37.61
C THR A 60 16.94 11.88 36.84
N LEU A 61 16.26 12.85 37.46
CA LEU A 61 15.14 13.56 36.85
C LEU A 61 15.52 14.23 35.52
N GLU A 62 16.68 14.88 35.46
CA GLU A 62 17.19 15.54 34.24
C GLU A 62 17.45 14.53 33.12
N LYS A 63 18.05 13.38 33.46
CA LYS A 63 18.35 12.31 32.49
C LYS A 63 17.08 11.67 31.94
N ARG A 64 16.02 11.52 32.77
CA ARG A 64 14.70 11.08 32.30
C ARG A 64 14.06 12.08 31.35
N LYS A 65 14.21 13.38 31.62
CA LYS A 65 13.70 14.44 30.73
C LYS A 65 14.42 14.41 29.38
N ARG A 66 15.75 14.27 29.38
CA ARG A 66 16.54 14.09 28.15
C ARG A 66 16.11 12.86 27.36
N GLU A 67 15.99 11.71 28.02
CA GLU A 67 15.53 10.47 27.35
C GLU A 67 14.14 10.70 26.73
N ALA A 68 13.20 11.26 27.50
CA ALA A 68 11.84 11.51 27.02
C ALA A 68 11.79 12.48 25.84
N SER A 69 12.59 13.56 25.84
CA SER A 69 12.60 14.52 24.74
C SER A 69 13.11 13.91 23.44
N ILE A 70 14.13 13.04 23.50
CA ILE A 70 14.62 12.33 22.32
C ILE A 70 13.53 11.40 21.76
N TYR A 71 12.85 10.63 22.62
CA TYR A 71 11.76 9.74 22.18
C TYR A 71 10.54 10.48 21.64
N GLU A 72 10.25 11.69 22.13
CA GLU A 72 9.18 12.53 21.60
C GLU A 72 9.47 12.97 20.17
N LEU A 73 10.72 13.38 19.89
CA LEU A 73 11.16 13.79 18.56
C LEU A 73 11.15 12.66 17.53
N LEU A 74 11.26 11.39 17.94
CA LEU A 74 11.04 10.24 17.03
C LEU A 74 9.62 10.22 16.45
N GLY A 75 8.65 10.82 17.14
CA GLY A 75 7.28 10.98 16.68
C GLY A 75 7.02 12.23 15.84
N SER A 76 8.01 13.10 15.62
CA SER A 76 7.83 14.36 14.89
C SER A 76 7.35 14.13 13.45
N ALA A 77 6.58 15.07 12.91
CA ALA A 77 6.20 15.07 11.49
C ALA A 77 7.37 15.48 10.59
N ASP A 78 8.36 16.22 11.11
CA ASP A 78 9.57 16.61 10.40
C ASP A 78 10.56 15.44 10.32
N SER A 79 11.00 15.10 9.12
CA SER A 79 11.99 14.04 8.90
C SER A 79 13.37 14.37 9.47
N ALA A 80 13.80 15.63 9.44
CA ALA A 80 15.11 16.04 9.94
C ALA A 80 15.18 15.90 11.46
N GLU A 81 14.13 16.30 12.17
CA GLU A 81 14.03 16.11 13.63
C GLU A 81 14.04 14.63 14.01
N ARG A 82 13.27 13.79 13.28
CA ARG A 82 13.26 12.34 13.50
C ARG A 82 14.64 11.72 13.29
N ILE A 83 15.35 12.11 12.24
CA ILE A 83 16.69 11.59 11.92
C ILE A 83 17.69 12.02 13.00
N ALA A 84 17.68 13.29 13.42
CA ALA A 84 18.55 13.79 14.48
C ALA A 84 18.31 13.06 15.81
N ALA A 85 17.04 12.82 16.17
CA ALA A 85 16.68 12.07 17.36
C ALA A 85 17.11 10.60 17.28
N ALA A 86 16.95 9.97 16.12
CA ALA A 86 17.39 8.60 15.90
C ALA A 86 18.91 8.47 16.01
N ASP A 87 19.67 9.38 15.40
CA ASP A 87 21.12 9.43 15.46
C ASP A 87 21.64 9.63 16.91
N ALA A 88 21.05 10.57 17.66
CA ALA A 88 21.41 10.77 19.06
C ALA A 88 21.10 9.55 19.93
N LEU A 89 19.98 8.87 19.69
CA LEU A 89 19.59 7.68 20.43
C LEU A 89 20.50 6.48 20.12
N VAL A 90 20.77 6.22 18.83
CA VAL A 90 21.67 5.14 18.39
C VAL A 90 23.09 5.39 18.92
N THR A 91 23.61 6.61 18.77
CA THR A 91 24.96 6.96 19.26
C THR A 91 25.06 6.81 20.77
N GLY A 92 24.07 7.32 21.53
CA GLY A 92 24.08 7.18 22.99
C GLY A 92 23.97 5.72 23.44
N LEU A 93 23.19 4.88 22.74
CA LEU A 93 23.00 3.48 23.09
C LEU A 93 24.19 2.60 22.69
N LEU A 94 24.65 2.69 21.44
CA LEU A 94 25.62 1.76 20.86
C LEU A 94 27.04 2.32 20.78
N GLY A 95 27.20 3.63 20.94
CA GLY A 95 28.46 4.31 20.75
C GLY A 95 28.61 4.88 19.34
N GLY A 96 29.65 5.68 19.15
CA GLY A 96 30.03 6.35 17.91
C GLY A 96 31.50 6.70 17.95
N GLU A 97 31.95 7.60 17.07
CA GLU A 97 33.33 8.09 17.15
C GLU A 97 33.59 8.73 18.52
N GLY A 98 34.51 8.15 19.30
CA GLY A 98 34.87 8.65 20.64
C GLY A 98 33.88 8.33 21.77
N SER A 99 32.86 7.48 21.55
CA SER A 99 31.95 7.02 22.60
C SER A 99 31.81 5.50 22.59
N GLU A 100 32.03 4.87 23.75
CA GLU A 100 31.79 3.44 23.88
C GLU A 100 30.31 3.07 23.88
N GLY A 101 29.38 4.02 24.05
CA GLY A 101 27.95 3.75 24.17
C GLY A 101 27.53 3.31 25.57
N SER A 102 26.28 2.89 25.71
CA SER A 102 25.67 2.53 27.00
C SER A 102 26.01 1.09 27.42
N PRO A 103 25.85 0.73 28.71
CA PRO A 103 25.92 -0.66 29.17
C PRO A 103 24.84 -1.56 28.54
N GLU A 104 25.08 -2.88 28.52
CA GLU A 104 24.14 -3.86 27.96
C GLU A 104 22.76 -3.80 28.64
N SER A 105 22.73 -3.67 29.97
CA SER A 105 21.51 -3.55 30.78
C SER A 105 20.62 -2.36 30.34
N VAL A 106 21.25 -1.26 29.93
CA VAL A 106 20.58 -0.05 29.44
C VAL A 106 20.04 -0.28 28.04
N LEU A 107 20.82 -0.90 27.16
CA LEU A 107 20.37 -1.24 25.82
C LEU A 107 19.17 -2.20 25.85
N GLU A 108 19.22 -3.26 26.66
CA GLU A 108 18.11 -4.20 26.84
C GLU A 108 16.86 -3.48 27.35
N ARG A 109 17.02 -2.59 28.34
CA ARG A 109 15.92 -1.76 28.86
C ARG A 109 15.29 -0.92 27.75
N HIS A 110 16.08 -0.27 26.90
CA HIS A 110 15.58 0.57 25.82
C HIS A 110 14.89 -0.27 24.74
N LEU A 111 15.50 -1.38 24.30
CA LEU A 111 14.89 -2.32 23.35
C LEU A 111 13.51 -2.77 23.85
N GLY A 112 13.41 -3.25 25.08
CA GLY A 112 12.17 -3.79 25.62
C GLY A 112 11.13 -2.76 26.04
N LYS A 113 11.50 -1.80 26.88
CA LYS A 113 10.53 -0.89 27.52
C LYS A 113 10.15 0.32 26.66
N ARG A 114 10.94 0.65 25.63
CA ARG A 114 10.76 1.85 24.82
C ARG A 114 10.62 1.56 23.34
N LEU A 115 11.63 0.94 22.71
CA LEU A 115 11.71 0.80 21.26
C LEU A 115 10.67 -0.17 20.71
N PHE A 116 10.73 -1.46 21.09
CA PHE A 116 9.75 -2.44 20.59
C PHE A 116 8.34 -2.15 21.09
N ARG A 117 8.18 -1.72 22.35
CA ARG A 117 6.88 -1.27 22.86
C ARG A 117 6.35 -0.04 22.09
N GLY A 118 7.25 0.84 21.66
CA GLY A 118 6.94 2.06 20.91
C GLY A 118 6.37 1.79 19.52
N LEU A 119 6.68 0.65 18.91
CA LEU A 119 6.08 0.24 17.62
C LEU A 119 4.57 0.01 17.72
N ALA A 120 4.07 -0.36 18.90
CA ALA A 120 2.64 -0.45 19.17
C ALA A 120 1.99 0.91 19.49
N SER A 121 2.70 2.04 19.35
CA SER A 121 2.11 3.37 19.50
C SER A 121 1.42 3.80 18.20
N SER A 122 0.17 4.26 18.31
CA SER A 122 -0.58 4.92 17.23
C SER A 122 -0.44 6.45 17.22
N ARG A 123 0.43 7.02 18.07
CA ARG A 123 0.62 8.48 18.18
C ARG A 123 1.54 9.00 17.06
N ASN A 124 1.15 10.13 16.47
CA ASN A 124 1.92 10.88 15.48
C ASN A 124 2.57 9.98 14.41
N ALA A 125 3.84 10.22 14.08
CA ALA A 125 4.64 9.39 13.18
C ALA A 125 5.57 8.41 13.95
N SER A 126 5.24 8.09 15.20
CA SER A 126 6.14 7.37 16.11
C SER A 126 6.68 6.05 15.55
N ARG A 127 5.84 5.25 14.88
CA ARG A 127 6.27 3.96 14.30
C ARG A 127 7.46 4.11 13.36
N VAL A 128 7.47 5.18 12.54
CA VAL A 128 8.55 5.44 11.57
C VAL A 128 9.86 5.74 12.29
N GLY A 129 9.84 6.62 13.29
CA GLY A 129 11.06 6.96 14.05
C GLY A 129 11.58 5.78 14.89
N PHE A 130 10.68 5.02 15.53
CA PHE A 130 11.05 3.80 16.25
C PHE A 130 11.65 2.74 15.34
N SER A 131 11.06 2.51 14.15
CA SER A 131 11.59 1.58 13.16
C SER A 131 12.98 2.00 12.67
N LEU A 132 13.22 3.29 12.44
CA LEU A 132 14.54 3.80 12.04
C LEU A 132 15.63 3.45 13.05
N VAL A 133 15.37 3.71 14.34
CA VAL A 133 16.31 3.39 15.43
C VAL A 133 16.52 1.89 15.56
N LEU A 134 15.44 1.10 15.50
CA LEU A 134 15.51 -0.35 15.62
C LEU A 134 16.28 -0.98 14.46
N THR A 135 16.01 -0.58 13.21
CA THR A 135 16.72 -1.09 12.03
C THR A 135 18.23 -0.84 12.16
N GLU A 136 18.65 0.38 12.52
CA GLU A 136 20.07 0.69 12.72
C GLU A 136 20.67 -0.07 13.91
N THR A 137 19.93 -0.14 15.03
CA THR A 137 20.40 -0.88 16.22
C THR A 137 20.62 -2.36 15.92
N LEU A 138 19.68 -2.99 15.23
CA LEU A 138 19.75 -4.39 14.80
C LEU A 138 20.91 -4.62 13.81
N ALA A 139 21.12 -3.69 12.86
CA ALA A 139 22.22 -3.76 11.90
C ALA A 139 23.59 -3.70 12.60
N GLN A 140 23.75 -2.88 13.64
CA GLN A 140 25.00 -2.83 14.40
C GLN A 140 25.18 -4.04 15.33
N LEU A 141 24.10 -4.55 15.92
CA LEU A 141 24.14 -5.73 16.79
C LEU A 141 24.51 -7.02 16.04
N PHE A 142 23.94 -7.23 14.84
CA PHE A 142 23.96 -8.51 14.14
C PHE A 142 24.51 -8.47 12.71
N GLY A 143 24.84 -7.28 12.21
CA GLY A 143 25.50 -7.06 10.92
C GLY A 143 27.03 -6.99 11.06
N PRO A 144 27.74 -6.23 10.21
CA PRO A 144 29.21 -6.25 10.16
C PRO A 144 29.93 -5.89 11.46
N LYS A 145 29.39 -4.94 12.26
CA LYS A 145 29.96 -4.58 13.57
C LYS A 145 29.83 -5.71 14.60
N ASN A 146 28.82 -6.56 14.44
CA ASN A 146 28.51 -7.72 15.26
C ASN A 146 28.67 -7.48 16.76
N LEU A 147 28.11 -6.37 17.27
CA LEU A 147 28.29 -5.95 18.66
C LEU A 147 27.74 -7.00 19.64
N SER A 148 26.78 -7.82 19.22
CA SER A 148 26.27 -8.95 20.03
C SER A 148 27.31 -10.04 20.28
N ALA A 149 28.39 -10.14 19.49
CA ALA A 149 29.46 -11.10 19.72
C ALA A 149 30.61 -10.53 20.57
N SER A 150 30.79 -9.20 20.57
CA SER A 150 31.96 -8.54 21.17
C SER A 150 31.67 -7.75 22.44
N LYS A 151 30.55 -7.03 22.49
CA LYS A 151 30.22 -6.10 23.59
C LYS A 151 28.93 -6.47 24.31
N TYR A 152 27.89 -6.78 23.57
CA TYR A 152 26.54 -7.04 24.09
C TYR A 152 26.20 -8.54 24.00
N THR A 153 27.04 -9.37 24.60
CA THR A 153 26.98 -10.85 24.50
C THR A 153 25.68 -11.48 25.01
N GLY A 154 24.95 -10.82 25.92
CA GLY A 154 23.64 -11.28 26.40
C GLY A 154 22.51 -11.02 25.40
N LEU A 155 22.71 -10.12 24.44
CA LEU A 155 21.71 -9.73 23.43
C LEU A 155 21.85 -10.56 22.15
N THR A 156 21.64 -11.87 22.27
CA THR A 156 21.60 -12.78 21.12
C THR A 156 20.41 -12.47 20.20
N PHE A 157 20.47 -12.95 18.96
CA PHE A 157 19.38 -12.76 17.99
C PHE A 157 18.03 -13.25 18.54
N ASP A 158 17.99 -14.46 19.10
CA ASP A 158 16.78 -15.04 19.67
C ASP A 158 16.29 -14.27 20.91
N LYS A 159 17.20 -13.74 21.73
CA LYS A 159 16.83 -12.88 22.86
C LYS A 159 16.18 -11.58 22.37
N VAL A 160 16.75 -10.91 21.37
CA VAL A 160 16.18 -9.67 20.84
C VAL A 160 14.85 -9.92 20.10
N LEU A 161 14.74 -11.01 19.35
CA LEU A 161 13.50 -11.42 18.69
C LEU A 161 12.40 -11.79 19.70
N SER A 162 12.74 -12.47 20.79
CA SER A 162 11.78 -12.77 21.87
C SER A 162 11.31 -11.50 22.59
N ILE A 163 12.19 -10.52 22.82
CA ILE A 163 11.78 -9.22 23.36
C ILE A 163 10.76 -8.54 22.42
N LEU A 164 10.96 -8.56 21.10
CA LEU A 164 9.97 -8.04 20.15
C LEU A 164 8.62 -8.73 20.36
N VAL A 165 8.60 -10.06 20.35
CA VAL A 165 7.36 -10.84 20.47
C VAL A 165 6.67 -10.54 21.80
N GLU A 166 7.39 -10.56 22.92
CA GLU A 166 6.85 -10.28 24.26
C GLU A 166 6.27 -8.87 24.39
N ARG A 167 6.93 -7.87 23.79
CA ARG A 167 6.54 -6.45 23.92
C ARG A 167 5.47 -6.02 22.93
N THR A 168 5.10 -6.88 21.98
CA THR A 168 4.07 -6.63 20.97
C THR A 168 2.88 -7.61 21.07
N GLN A 169 2.71 -8.30 22.19
CA GLN A 169 1.50 -9.08 22.46
C GLN A 169 0.37 -8.18 22.95
N ALA A 170 -0.83 -8.39 22.39
CA ALA A 170 -2.05 -7.82 22.95
C ALA A 170 -2.39 -8.51 24.28
N SER A 171 -2.71 -7.72 25.31
CA SER A 171 -3.30 -8.28 26.53
C SER A 171 -4.63 -8.97 26.20
N GLY A 172 -4.94 -10.10 26.83
CA GLY A 172 -6.18 -10.86 26.57
C GLY A 172 -7.47 -10.07 26.85
N SER A 173 -7.39 -8.95 27.57
CA SER A 173 -8.49 -8.02 27.82
C SER A 173 -8.33 -6.66 27.11
N ALA A 174 -7.40 -6.53 26.16
CA ALA A 174 -7.09 -5.28 25.50
C ALA A 174 -8.28 -4.80 24.65
N PRO A 175 -8.63 -3.50 24.68
CA PRO A 175 -9.55 -2.92 23.72
C PRO A 175 -9.09 -3.19 22.28
N GLY A 176 -10.03 -3.34 21.34
CA GLY A 176 -9.71 -3.74 19.96
C GLY A 176 -8.67 -2.86 19.26
N GLN A 177 -8.58 -1.58 19.59
CA GLN A 177 -7.54 -0.69 19.05
C GLN A 177 -6.14 -1.03 19.57
N GLU A 178 -6.00 -1.33 20.86
CA GLU A 178 -4.72 -1.73 21.47
C GLU A 178 -4.27 -3.10 20.91
N GLU A 179 -5.22 -4.02 20.71
CA GLU A 179 -4.94 -5.29 20.03
C GLU A 179 -4.39 -5.05 18.60
N ARG A 180 -5.06 -4.20 17.81
CA ARG A 180 -4.60 -3.88 16.45
C ARG A 180 -3.23 -3.22 16.44
N ASP A 181 -3.01 -2.27 17.35
CA ASP A 181 -1.74 -1.56 17.47
C ASP A 181 -0.59 -2.50 17.88
N ALA A 182 -0.85 -3.49 18.74
CA ALA A 182 0.11 -4.52 19.10
C ALA A 182 0.55 -5.36 17.89
N TYR A 183 -0.40 -5.82 17.05
CA TYR A 183 -0.05 -6.57 15.84
C TYR A 183 0.68 -5.74 14.79
N PHE A 184 0.33 -4.46 14.63
CA PHE A 184 1.14 -3.55 13.82
C PHE A 184 2.55 -3.45 14.41
N GLY A 185 2.68 -3.28 15.72
CA GLY A 185 3.98 -3.24 16.38
C GLY A 185 4.84 -4.48 16.08
N GLN A 186 4.22 -5.67 16.11
CA GLN A 186 4.90 -6.90 15.76
C GLN A 186 5.35 -6.93 14.29
N LEU A 187 4.48 -6.55 13.36
CA LEU A 187 4.79 -6.48 11.93
C LEU A 187 5.95 -5.51 11.65
N PHE A 188 5.87 -4.27 12.15
CA PHE A 188 6.93 -3.27 11.97
C PHE A 188 8.25 -3.74 12.59
N GLY A 189 8.19 -4.46 13.72
CA GLY A 189 9.37 -5.05 14.32
C GLY A 189 10.01 -6.07 13.41
N LEU A 190 9.24 -7.03 12.88
CA LEU A 190 9.74 -8.04 11.93
C LEU A 190 10.29 -7.41 10.65
N GLN A 191 9.67 -6.32 10.18
CA GLN A 191 10.17 -5.53 9.06
C GLN A 191 11.55 -4.92 9.36
N CYS A 192 11.78 -4.36 10.55
CA CYS A 192 13.11 -3.84 10.94
C CYS A 192 14.21 -4.91 10.87
N PHE A 193 13.91 -6.17 11.21
CA PHE A 193 14.85 -7.27 11.06
C PHE A 193 15.23 -7.54 9.59
N VAL A 194 14.27 -7.43 8.67
CA VAL A 194 14.51 -7.58 7.21
C VAL A 194 15.27 -6.37 6.66
N GLU A 195 14.89 -5.15 7.04
CA GLU A 195 15.53 -3.92 6.59
C GLU A 195 16.98 -3.78 7.09
N ALA A 196 17.28 -4.32 8.27
CA ALA A 196 18.63 -4.36 8.82
C ALA A 196 19.58 -5.30 8.04
N LYS A 197 19.06 -6.14 7.14
CA LYS A 197 19.84 -7.09 6.31
C LYS A 197 20.67 -8.09 7.10
N ILE A 198 20.12 -8.59 8.21
CA ILE A 198 20.82 -9.46 9.18
C ILE A 198 20.31 -10.92 9.22
N LEU A 199 19.43 -11.30 8.28
CA LEU A 199 18.69 -12.56 8.35
C LEU A 199 19.31 -13.74 7.61
N PHE A 200 20.25 -13.49 6.70
CA PHE A 200 20.75 -14.49 5.75
C PHE A 200 22.22 -14.86 5.96
N ASN A 201 22.87 -14.27 6.96
CA ASN A 201 24.18 -14.71 7.43
C ASN A 201 24.10 -16.00 8.29
N GLU A 202 22.94 -16.32 8.82
CA GLU A 202 22.69 -17.53 9.62
C GLU A 202 21.32 -18.11 9.24
N SER A 203 21.30 -19.37 8.81
CA SER A 203 20.11 -19.99 8.20
C SER A 203 18.87 -20.03 9.10
N SER A 204 19.05 -20.08 10.43
CA SER A 204 17.99 -20.14 11.43
C SER A 204 17.17 -18.85 11.52
N ARG A 205 17.80 -17.69 11.31
CA ARG A 205 17.20 -16.37 11.55
C ARG A 205 16.01 -16.10 10.65
N TRP A 206 16.17 -16.34 9.35
CA TRP A 206 15.08 -16.21 8.39
C TRP A 206 13.91 -17.14 8.72
N ALA A 207 14.18 -18.40 9.08
CA ALA A 207 13.13 -19.36 9.41
C ALA A 207 12.27 -18.88 10.60
N ASN A 208 12.90 -18.31 11.64
CA ASN A 208 12.22 -17.77 12.81
C ASN A 208 11.34 -16.56 12.44
N VAL A 209 11.87 -15.61 11.65
CA VAL A 209 11.13 -14.43 11.18
C VAL A 209 9.97 -14.81 10.26
N LEU A 210 10.21 -15.71 9.29
CA LEU A 210 9.18 -16.21 8.37
C LEU A 210 8.04 -16.90 9.11
N ASN A 211 8.34 -17.72 10.12
CA ASN A 211 7.32 -18.37 10.94
C ASN A 211 6.43 -17.35 11.67
N LEU A 212 7.01 -16.26 12.18
CA LEU A 212 6.25 -15.20 12.84
C LEU A 212 5.39 -14.40 11.84
N LEU A 213 5.91 -14.09 10.65
CA LEU A 213 5.15 -13.43 9.58
C LEU A 213 3.96 -14.29 9.12
N VAL A 214 4.18 -15.58 8.88
CA VAL A 214 3.11 -16.53 8.49
C VAL A 214 2.06 -16.64 9.60
N LYS A 215 2.49 -16.78 10.87
CA LYS A 215 1.57 -16.84 12.01
C LYS A 215 0.73 -15.57 12.14
N LEU A 216 1.32 -14.39 11.89
CA LEU A 216 0.62 -13.12 11.94
C LEU A 216 -0.40 -12.99 10.80
N ALA A 217 -0.01 -13.37 9.58
CA ALA A 217 -0.85 -13.37 8.38
C ALA A 217 -2.03 -14.36 8.44
N ASP A 218 -1.84 -15.49 9.11
CA ASP A 218 -2.90 -16.47 9.36
C ASP A 218 -3.87 -15.96 10.44
N LYS A 219 -3.32 -15.44 11.54
CA LYS A 219 -4.12 -14.94 12.67
C LYS A 219 -5.00 -13.75 12.31
N LYS A 220 -4.50 -12.82 11.47
CA LYS A 220 -5.21 -11.58 11.09
C LYS A 220 -5.16 -11.36 9.58
N VAL A 221 -6.29 -11.62 8.91
CA VAL A 221 -6.44 -11.51 7.45
C VAL A 221 -6.04 -10.13 6.94
N TRP A 222 -6.44 -9.07 7.65
CA TRP A 222 -6.17 -7.68 7.28
C TRP A 222 -4.68 -7.27 7.36
N LEU A 223 -3.81 -8.09 7.98
CA LEU A 223 -2.34 -7.89 7.98
C LEU A 223 -1.62 -8.73 6.94
N ARG A 224 -2.30 -9.70 6.31
CA ARG A 224 -1.69 -10.68 5.42
C ARG A 224 -0.88 -10.03 4.30
N SER A 225 -1.46 -9.04 3.63
CA SER A 225 -0.80 -8.36 2.52
C SER A 225 0.47 -7.62 2.96
N GLN A 226 0.48 -7.05 4.17
CA GLN A 226 1.67 -6.38 4.71
C GLN A 226 2.73 -7.39 5.16
N CYS A 227 2.33 -8.51 5.78
CA CYS A 227 3.27 -9.60 6.11
C CYS A 227 3.92 -10.16 4.84
N ALA A 228 3.14 -10.34 3.78
CA ALA A 228 3.64 -10.80 2.49
C ALA A 228 4.57 -9.78 1.81
N TRP A 229 4.29 -8.48 1.97
CA TRP A 229 5.19 -7.44 1.49
C TRP A 229 6.58 -7.52 2.14
N VAL A 230 6.64 -7.74 3.46
CA VAL A 230 7.91 -7.95 4.17
C VAL A 230 8.66 -9.17 3.62
N ILE A 231 7.95 -10.25 3.24
CA ILE A 231 8.55 -11.41 2.56
C ILE A 231 9.09 -11.01 1.17
N VAL A 232 8.31 -10.26 0.38
CA VAL A 232 8.73 -9.74 -0.94
C VAL A 232 10.01 -8.90 -0.84
N GLU A 233 10.14 -8.06 0.18
CA GLU A 233 11.33 -7.23 0.42
C GLU A 233 12.56 -8.02 0.87
N SER A 234 12.34 -9.17 1.50
CA SER A 234 13.43 -10.06 1.90
C SER A 234 14.03 -10.86 0.74
N LEU A 235 13.25 -11.10 -0.34
CA LEU A 235 13.66 -11.97 -1.45
C LEU A 235 15.01 -11.59 -2.08
N PRO A 236 15.32 -10.32 -2.39
CA PRO A 236 16.61 -9.96 -2.97
C PRO A 236 17.83 -10.28 -2.09
N GLN A 237 17.62 -10.53 -0.79
CA GLN A 237 18.68 -10.68 0.21
C GLN A 237 19.04 -12.16 0.49
N MET A 238 18.20 -13.13 0.11
CA MET A 238 18.27 -14.51 0.64
C MET A 238 19.03 -15.51 -0.23
N GLY A 239 19.34 -15.15 -1.47
CA GLY A 239 19.94 -16.05 -2.45
C GLY A 239 18.94 -17.06 -3.02
N GLN A 240 19.34 -17.74 -4.10
CA GLN A 240 18.45 -18.62 -4.86
C GLN A 240 17.94 -19.81 -4.02
N GLU A 241 18.82 -20.53 -3.34
CA GLU A 241 18.47 -21.75 -2.57
C GLU A 241 17.41 -21.45 -1.50
N LYS A 242 17.60 -20.37 -0.73
CA LYS A 242 16.65 -19.99 0.32
C LYS A 242 15.34 -19.46 -0.25
N ALA A 243 15.37 -18.82 -1.42
CA ALA A 243 14.16 -18.41 -2.12
C ALA A 243 13.33 -19.62 -2.58
N GLU A 244 13.96 -20.68 -3.10
CA GLU A 244 13.30 -21.94 -3.45
C GLU A 244 12.61 -22.57 -2.23
N GLU A 245 13.33 -22.71 -1.10
CA GLU A 245 12.78 -23.22 0.15
C GLU A 245 11.60 -22.37 0.66
N THR A 246 11.74 -21.05 0.61
CA THR A 246 10.72 -20.11 1.09
C THR A 246 9.44 -20.22 0.25
N VAL A 247 9.56 -20.19 -1.08
CA VAL A 247 8.41 -20.31 -1.98
C VAL A 247 7.75 -21.68 -1.86
N GLN A 248 8.54 -22.76 -1.72
CA GLN A 248 8.02 -24.11 -1.49
C GLN A 248 7.20 -24.19 -0.20
N LYS A 249 7.74 -23.69 0.91
CA LYS A 249 7.04 -23.67 2.21
C LYS A 249 5.74 -22.88 2.14
N LEU A 250 5.73 -21.72 1.47
CA LEU A 250 4.54 -20.89 1.30
C LEU A 250 3.48 -21.57 0.42
N ALA A 251 3.91 -22.33 -0.59
CA ALA A 251 3.01 -23.13 -1.42
C ALA A 251 2.36 -24.28 -0.61
N GLU A 252 3.12 -24.96 0.24
CA GLU A 252 2.66 -26.08 1.08
C GLU A 252 1.59 -25.66 2.10
N ILE A 253 1.72 -24.47 2.68
CA ILE A 253 0.72 -23.90 3.61
C ILE A 253 -0.46 -23.22 2.88
N GLY A 254 -0.52 -23.32 1.55
CA GLY A 254 -1.64 -22.84 0.73
C GLY A 254 -1.60 -21.36 0.35
N LEU A 255 -0.59 -20.58 0.78
CA LEU A 255 -0.47 -19.16 0.42
C LEU A 255 -0.20 -18.95 -1.08
N GLY A 256 0.31 -19.95 -1.79
CA GLY A 256 0.53 -19.85 -3.24
C GLY A 256 -0.73 -19.50 -4.05
N LYS A 257 -1.94 -19.79 -3.53
CA LYS A 257 -3.23 -19.47 -4.18
C LYS A 257 -3.85 -18.15 -3.71
N THR A 258 -3.06 -17.22 -3.21
CA THR A 258 -3.52 -15.87 -2.85
C THR A 258 -2.83 -14.81 -3.70
N ALA A 259 -3.37 -13.58 -3.68
CA ALA A 259 -2.73 -12.45 -4.35
C ALA A 259 -1.31 -12.20 -3.82
N GLU A 260 -1.11 -12.41 -2.52
CA GLU A 260 0.20 -12.36 -1.87
C GLU A 260 1.16 -13.42 -2.41
N GLY A 261 0.72 -14.68 -2.48
CA GLY A 261 1.53 -15.77 -3.01
C GLY A 261 1.95 -15.55 -4.47
N VAL A 262 1.04 -15.01 -5.30
CA VAL A 262 1.37 -14.61 -6.67
C VAL A 262 2.45 -13.53 -6.68
N GLY A 263 2.33 -12.52 -5.83
CA GLY A 263 3.34 -11.45 -5.72
C GLY A 263 4.71 -11.98 -5.29
N ILE A 264 4.76 -12.82 -4.26
CA ILE A 264 5.99 -13.47 -3.79
C ILE A 264 6.61 -14.32 -4.91
N TRP A 265 5.80 -15.11 -5.62
CA TRP A 265 6.24 -15.94 -6.74
C TRP A 265 6.87 -15.09 -7.86
N LEU A 266 6.22 -14.00 -8.27
CA LEU A 266 6.71 -13.11 -9.32
C LEU A 266 8.00 -12.42 -8.92
N LYS A 267 8.06 -11.90 -7.69
CA LYS A 267 9.28 -11.27 -7.18
C LYS A 267 10.43 -12.27 -7.12
N ALA A 268 10.19 -13.49 -6.65
CA ALA A 268 11.22 -14.52 -6.52
C ALA A 268 11.80 -14.89 -7.89
N ARG A 269 10.94 -15.05 -8.90
CA ARG A 269 11.37 -15.31 -10.29
C ARG A 269 12.24 -14.20 -10.85
N ASN A 270 11.83 -12.95 -10.62
CA ASN A 270 12.56 -11.79 -11.12
C ASN A 270 13.94 -11.66 -10.42
N CYS A 271 14.01 -11.94 -9.13
CA CYS A 271 15.27 -11.97 -8.39
C CYS A 271 16.17 -13.14 -8.79
N TYR A 272 15.59 -14.30 -9.08
CA TYR A 272 16.30 -15.56 -9.32
C TYR A 272 15.74 -16.33 -10.53
N PRO A 273 16.07 -15.94 -11.77
CA PRO A 273 15.50 -16.55 -12.98
C PRO A 273 15.78 -18.05 -13.13
N GLY A 274 16.87 -18.54 -12.54
CA GLY A 274 17.27 -19.96 -12.57
C GLY A 274 16.67 -20.83 -11.47
N MET A 275 15.79 -20.27 -10.61
CA MET A 275 15.25 -21.00 -9.47
C MET A 275 14.21 -22.04 -9.87
N LYS A 276 14.16 -23.14 -9.10
CA LYS A 276 13.10 -24.14 -9.23
C LYS A 276 11.86 -23.68 -8.50
N PHE A 277 10.72 -23.73 -9.20
CA PHE A 277 9.43 -23.41 -8.60
C PHE A 277 8.65 -24.67 -8.22
N PRO A 278 7.84 -24.61 -7.15
CA PRO A 278 6.89 -25.67 -6.83
C PRO A 278 5.98 -25.99 -8.02
N SER A 279 5.69 -27.27 -8.25
CA SER A 279 4.81 -27.69 -9.36
C SER A 279 3.34 -27.27 -9.17
N LYS A 280 2.96 -26.93 -7.93
CA LYS A 280 1.64 -26.43 -7.53
C LYS A 280 1.84 -25.19 -6.64
N PRO A 281 0.93 -24.20 -6.66
CA PRO A 281 -0.30 -24.18 -7.44
C PRO A 281 -0.11 -23.79 -8.92
N TRP A 282 1.04 -23.22 -9.29
CA TRP A 282 1.32 -22.77 -10.65
C TRP A 282 2.77 -23.05 -11.02
N LYS A 283 2.99 -23.49 -12.27
CA LYS A 283 4.34 -23.43 -12.89
C LYS A 283 4.74 -22.01 -13.25
N ASP A 284 3.79 -21.19 -13.71
CA ASP A 284 3.91 -19.75 -13.93
C ASP A 284 2.48 -19.16 -13.89
N PRO A 285 2.16 -18.22 -12.97
CA PRO A 285 0.83 -17.64 -12.83
C PRO A 285 0.42 -16.80 -14.06
N LEU A 286 1.36 -16.28 -14.85
CA LEU A 286 1.10 -15.43 -16.02
C LEU A 286 1.09 -16.20 -17.35
N THR A 287 1.00 -17.55 -17.31
CA THR A 287 0.80 -18.36 -18.53
C THR A 287 -0.67 -18.52 -18.86
N ALA A 288 -0.99 -18.70 -20.15
CA ALA A 288 -2.35 -18.87 -20.64
C ALA A 288 -3.15 -19.94 -19.87
N SER A 289 -2.51 -21.05 -19.50
CA SER A 289 -3.13 -22.14 -18.72
C SER A 289 -3.47 -21.76 -17.28
N SER A 290 -2.74 -20.82 -16.69
CA SER A 290 -2.91 -20.40 -15.29
C SER A 290 -3.85 -19.19 -15.15
N LEU A 291 -4.05 -18.42 -16.21
CA LEU A 291 -4.82 -17.17 -16.17
C LEU A 291 -6.26 -17.32 -15.64
N PRO A 292 -7.04 -18.37 -15.95
CA PRO A 292 -8.39 -18.52 -15.41
C PRO A 292 -8.40 -18.63 -13.87
N GLU A 293 -7.47 -19.40 -13.30
CA GLU A 293 -7.33 -19.55 -11.85
C GLU A 293 -6.72 -18.28 -11.22
N LEU A 294 -5.78 -17.61 -11.92
CA LEU A 294 -5.25 -16.32 -11.46
C LEU A 294 -6.35 -15.25 -11.41
N ALA A 295 -7.22 -15.20 -12.41
CA ALA A 295 -8.37 -14.29 -12.45
C ALA A 295 -9.29 -14.53 -11.24
N ARG A 296 -9.52 -15.80 -10.87
CA ARG A 296 -10.29 -16.15 -9.67
C ARG A 296 -9.61 -15.64 -8.40
N VAL A 297 -8.32 -15.89 -8.22
CA VAL A 297 -7.54 -15.45 -7.05
C VAL A 297 -7.53 -13.93 -6.90
N LEU A 298 -7.29 -13.19 -7.99
CA LEU A 298 -7.25 -11.72 -7.95
C LEU A 298 -8.65 -11.11 -7.78
N LYS A 299 -9.69 -11.75 -8.30
CA LYS A 299 -11.08 -11.32 -8.09
C LYS A 299 -11.55 -11.55 -6.65
N GLU A 300 -11.12 -12.64 -6.01
CA GLU A 300 -11.39 -12.88 -4.57
C GLU A 300 -10.71 -11.84 -3.68
N ASN A 301 -9.47 -11.45 -4.00
CA ASN A 301 -8.78 -10.35 -3.32
C ASN A 301 -9.58 -9.04 -3.38
N VAL A 302 -10.14 -8.71 -4.55
CA VAL A 302 -11.04 -7.55 -4.72
C VAL A 302 -12.31 -7.63 -3.86
N ASN A 303 -12.79 -8.84 -3.54
CA ASN A 303 -13.95 -9.03 -2.67
C ASN A 303 -13.59 -9.00 -1.16
N GLN A 304 -12.38 -9.43 -0.78
CA GLN A 304 -11.91 -9.51 0.62
C GLN A 304 -11.39 -8.18 1.18
N ASP A 305 -11.20 -7.17 0.34
CA ASP A 305 -10.84 -5.79 0.73
C ASP A 305 -11.89 -5.10 1.63
N THR A 306 -13.00 -5.76 1.99
CA THR A 306 -13.96 -5.31 2.99
C THR A 306 -13.46 -5.48 4.44
N GLY A 307 -12.35 -6.21 4.64
CA GLY A 307 -11.61 -6.24 5.91
C GLY A 307 -12.35 -6.90 7.08
N GLU A 308 -13.32 -7.77 6.82
CA GLU A 308 -14.01 -8.52 7.87
C GLU A 308 -13.22 -9.80 8.21
N ASP A 309 -12.77 -9.92 9.47
CA ASP A 309 -12.45 -11.23 10.04
C ASP A 309 -13.76 -12.05 10.07
N ALA A 310 -13.72 -13.31 9.63
CA ALA A 310 -14.90 -14.20 9.47
C ALA A 310 -15.73 -14.43 10.77
N SER A 311 -15.33 -13.84 11.90
CA SER A 311 -15.94 -14.00 13.22
C SER A 311 -16.76 -12.80 13.71
N ILE A 312 -16.82 -11.66 12.99
CA ILE A 312 -17.57 -10.49 13.46
C ILE A 312 -18.75 -10.21 12.55
N SER A 313 -19.83 -10.96 12.77
CA SER A 313 -21.15 -10.64 12.24
C SER A 313 -21.81 -9.56 13.11
N LYS A 314 -21.57 -8.27 12.85
CA LYS A 314 -22.53 -7.17 13.06
C LYS A 314 -21.97 -5.77 12.71
N ILE A 315 -22.77 -5.09 11.89
CA ILE A 315 -22.85 -3.63 11.62
C ILE A 315 -21.89 -3.10 10.54
N LYS A 316 -22.52 -2.78 9.40
CA LYS A 316 -22.00 -2.24 8.15
C LYS A 316 -21.37 -0.86 8.30
N GLN A 317 -20.05 -0.82 8.16
CA GLN A 317 -19.32 0.16 7.36
C GLN A 317 -18.16 -0.59 6.73
N SER A 318 -18.29 -0.91 5.45
CA SER A 318 -17.24 -1.58 4.66
C SER A 318 -15.95 -0.76 4.76
N ASN A 319 -14.90 -1.34 5.33
CA ASN A 319 -13.56 -0.77 5.40
C ASN A 319 -12.90 -0.78 4.00
N TRP A 320 -13.44 0.00 3.06
CA TRP A 320 -12.84 0.18 1.74
C TRP A 320 -11.42 0.74 1.87
N THR A 321 -10.42 -0.07 1.54
CA THR A 321 -9.05 0.42 1.39
C THR A 321 -8.94 1.17 0.06
N ALA A 322 -8.49 2.41 0.06
CA ALA A 322 -8.29 3.17 -1.19
C ALA A 322 -7.02 2.74 -1.96
N GLN A 323 -6.24 1.81 -1.40
CA GLN A 323 -4.99 1.32 -1.98
C GLN A 323 -5.21 0.01 -2.75
N LEU A 324 -4.51 -0.15 -3.87
CA LEU A 324 -4.47 -1.42 -4.59
C LEU A 324 -3.47 -2.36 -3.91
N HIS A 325 -3.77 -3.65 -3.92
CA HIS A 325 -2.85 -4.67 -3.47
C HIS A 325 -1.52 -4.62 -4.28
N PHE A 326 -0.38 -4.77 -3.60
CA PHE A 326 0.96 -4.65 -4.19
C PHE A 326 1.22 -5.62 -5.37
N VAL A 327 0.47 -6.73 -5.43
CA VAL A 327 0.57 -7.72 -6.51
C VAL A 327 0.43 -7.10 -7.89
N TRP A 328 -0.38 -6.04 -8.04
CA TRP A 328 -0.59 -5.40 -9.34
C TRP A 328 0.67 -4.69 -9.85
N ASP A 329 1.50 -4.15 -8.95
CA ASP A 329 2.80 -3.57 -9.30
C ASP A 329 3.78 -4.66 -9.77
N LEU A 330 3.78 -5.81 -9.09
CA LEU A 330 4.64 -6.95 -9.44
C LEU A 330 4.20 -7.64 -10.75
N ILE A 331 2.89 -7.73 -11.00
CA ILE A 331 2.35 -8.23 -12.26
C ILE A 331 2.77 -7.30 -13.41
N LEU A 332 2.58 -5.99 -13.25
CA LEU A 332 2.94 -5.02 -14.28
C LEU A 332 4.43 -5.09 -14.60
N ALA A 333 5.29 -5.08 -13.58
CA ALA A 333 6.73 -5.22 -13.75
C ALA A 333 7.10 -6.53 -14.49
N SER A 334 6.49 -7.65 -14.10
CA SER A 334 6.77 -8.95 -14.74
C SER A 334 6.27 -9.03 -16.19
N LEU A 335 5.14 -8.39 -16.51
CA LEU A 335 4.64 -8.32 -17.89
C LEU A 335 5.53 -7.45 -18.78
N ILE A 336 6.08 -6.37 -18.23
CA ILE A 336 7.04 -5.48 -18.89
C ILE A 336 8.36 -6.22 -19.19
N GLU A 337 8.94 -6.90 -18.19
CA GLU A 337 10.24 -7.57 -18.32
C GLU A 337 10.22 -8.75 -19.31
N GLN A 338 9.07 -9.38 -19.51
CA GLN A 338 8.94 -10.57 -20.37
C GLN A 338 8.76 -10.24 -21.87
N GLY A 339 8.84 -8.95 -22.24
CA GLY A 339 9.03 -8.50 -23.63
C GLY A 339 7.84 -7.73 -24.23
N GLU A 340 8.15 -6.96 -25.28
CA GLU A 340 7.24 -6.06 -26.00
C GLU A 340 6.18 -6.76 -26.86
N SER A 341 6.20 -8.10 -26.96
CA SER A 341 5.16 -8.85 -27.67
C SER A 341 3.85 -8.79 -26.88
N GLY A 342 3.01 -7.80 -27.18
CA GLY A 342 1.77 -7.48 -26.47
C GLY A 342 0.77 -8.61 -26.30
N ASN A 343 0.97 -9.77 -26.93
CA ASN A 343 0.13 -10.96 -26.79
C ASN A 343 -0.04 -11.42 -25.33
N ARG A 344 1.01 -11.36 -24.50
CA ARG A 344 0.91 -11.82 -23.10
C ARG A 344 0.11 -10.85 -22.24
N LEU A 345 0.43 -9.55 -22.33
CA LEU A 345 -0.36 -8.50 -21.69
C LEU A 345 -1.81 -8.55 -22.14
N LYS A 346 -2.06 -8.65 -23.44
CA LYS A 346 -3.40 -8.75 -24.02
C LYS A 346 -4.20 -9.90 -23.44
N LEU A 347 -3.61 -11.10 -23.38
CA LEU A 347 -4.30 -12.27 -22.85
C LEU A 347 -4.58 -12.13 -21.35
N PHE A 348 -3.58 -11.64 -20.58
CA PHE A 348 -3.76 -11.33 -19.17
C PHE A 348 -4.88 -10.30 -18.96
N TRP A 349 -4.81 -9.17 -19.67
CA TRP A 349 -5.72 -8.04 -19.53
C TRP A 349 -7.16 -8.43 -19.86
N SER A 350 -7.35 -9.11 -21.00
CA SER A 350 -8.66 -9.60 -21.42
C SER A 350 -9.26 -10.56 -20.39
N THR A 351 -8.48 -11.52 -19.89
CA THR A 351 -8.97 -12.57 -19.00
C THR A 351 -9.19 -12.08 -17.57
N VAL A 352 -8.18 -11.42 -16.99
CA VAL A 352 -8.14 -11.08 -15.56
C VAL A 352 -8.86 -9.77 -15.29
N VAL A 353 -8.71 -8.77 -16.16
CA VAL A 353 -9.22 -7.42 -15.94
C VAL A 353 -10.55 -7.21 -16.67
N ASP A 354 -10.59 -7.40 -17.99
CA ASP A 354 -11.79 -7.09 -18.79
C ASP A 354 -12.94 -8.05 -18.46
N ASP A 355 -12.73 -9.36 -18.57
CA ASP A 355 -13.75 -10.37 -18.26
C ASP A 355 -13.91 -10.56 -16.73
N GLY A 356 -12.82 -10.43 -15.98
CA GLY A 356 -12.83 -10.62 -14.53
C GLY A 356 -13.54 -9.50 -13.76
N LEU A 357 -13.26 -8.23 -14.09
CA LEU A 357 -13.65 -7.05 -13.32
C LEU A 357 -14.64 -6.12 -14.02
N PHE A 358 -14.79 -6.22 -15.35
CA PHE A 358 -15.73 -5.39 -16.13
C PHE A 358 -16.84 -6.19 -16.81
N SER A 359 -16.93 -7.51 -16.58
CA SER A 359 -18.03 -8.31 -17.10
C SER A 359 -19.40 -7.77 -16.68
N LYS A 360 -20.44 -8.14 -17.43
CA LYS A 360 -21.82 -7.70 -17.19
C LYS A 360 -22.30 -7.95 -15.76
N ASN A 361 -21.82 -9.02 -15.13
CA ASN A 361 -22.19 -9.43 -13.78
C ASN A 361 -21.21 -8.91 -12.70
N ALA A 362 -20.20 -8.13 -13.08
CA ALA A 362 -19.25 -7.57 -12.13
C ALA A 362 -19.93 -6.56 -11.20
N SER A 363 -19.59 -6.62 -9.91
CA SER A 363 -20.09 -5.66 -8.93
C SER A 363 -19.55 -4.26 -9.22
N GLU A 364 -20.21 -3.22 -8.70
CA GLU A 364 -19.68 -1.86 -8.79
C GLU A 364 -18.30 -1.72 -8.13
N GLY A 365 -18.06 -2.51 -7.08
CA GLY A 365 -16.75 -2.61 -6.44
C GLY A 365 -15.65 -3.18 -7.33
N GLN A 366 -15.97 -4.24 -8.07
CA GLN A 366 -15.05 -4.85 -9.03
C GLN A 366 -14.70 -3.89 -10.15
N LYS A 367 -15.70 -3.21 -10.73
CA LYS A 367 -15.48 -2.19 -11.77
C LYS A 367 -14.68 -1.00 -11.24
N PHE A 368 -14.96 -0.54 -10.01
CA PHE A 368 -14.17 0.51 -9.36
C PHE A 368 -12.69 0.14 -9.26
N ARG A 369 -12.38 -1.09 -8.79
CA ARG A 369 -11.02 -1.61 -8.74
C ARG A 369 -10.42 -1.76 -10.13
N GLY A 370 -11.19 -2.23 -11.10
CA GLY A 370 -10.79 -2.27 -12.52
C GLY A 370 -10.32 -0.90 -13.02
N PHE A 371 -11.04 0.18 -12.72
CA PHE A 371 -10.61 1.54 -13.09
C PHE A 371 -9.32 1.96 -12.39
N MET A 372 -9.12 1.58 -11.12
CA MET A 372 -7.86 1.84 -10.43
C MET A 372 -6.68 1.10 -11.09
N ILE A 373 -6.88 -0.17 -11.46
CA ILE A 373 -5.88 -1.02 -12.11
C ILE A 373 -5.55 -0.46 -13.49
N PHE A 374 -6.56 -0.06 -14.28
CA PHE A 374 -6.35 0.60 -15.57
C PHE A 374 -5.45 1.82 -15.46
N ARG A 375 -5.71 2.74 -14.51
CA ARG A 375 -4.85 3.92 -14.33
C ARG A 375 -3.41 3.55 -13.96
N LYS A 376 -3.23 2.53 -13.10
CA LYS A 376 -1.90 2.05 -12.70
C LYS A 376 -1.13 1.48 -13.89
N PHE A 377 -1.78 0.64 -14.69
CA PHE A 377 -1.17 0.03 -15.86
C PHE A 377 -0.89 1.08 -16.95
N LEU A 378 -1.80 2.03 -17.16
CA LEU A 378 -1.61 3.12 -18.11
C LEU A 378 -0.38 3.97 -17.76
N ASP A 379 -0.24 4.38 -16.50
CA ASP A 379 0.92 5.18 -16.07
C ASP A 379 2.22 4.36 -16.10
N GLY A 380 2.18 3.08 -15.71
CA GLY A 380 3.40 2.25 -15.74
C GLY A 380 3.86 1.84 -17.14
N LEU A 381 2.96 1.77 -18.13
CA LEU A 381 3.31 1.52 -19.54
C LEU A 381 3.69 2.80 -20.31
N ARG A 382 3.49 3.97 -19.71
CA ARG A 382 3.73 5.28 -20.33
C ARG A 382 5.17 5.47 -20.78
N LEU A 383 6.13 4.93 -20.03
CA LEU A 383 7.56 5.10 -20.27
C LEU A 383 8.15 3.84 -20.89
N GLY A 384 8.40 3.86 -22.19
CA GLY A 384 9.13 2.79 -22.90
C GLY A 384 8.28 1.59 -23.37
N TYR A 385 6.97 1.58 -23.12
CA TYR A 385 6.06 0.48 -23.50
C TYR A 385 4.77 0.97 -24.18
N GLN A 386 4.86 2.06 -24.94
CA GLN A 386 3.75 2.76 -25.59
C GLN A 386 2.95 1.85 -26.53
N SER A 387 3.63 0.89 -27.18
CA SER A 387 3.00 -0.11 -28.07
C SER A 387 1.99 -1.00 -27.35
N LEU A 388 2.18 -1.23 -26.05
CA LEU A 388 1.35 -2.09 -25.21
C LEU A 388 0.09 -1.39 -24.68
N VAL A 389 0.05 -0.06 -24.68
CA VAL A 389 -1.05 0.74 -24.10
C VAL A 389 -2.40 0.43 -24.75
N ARG A 390 -2.41 0.12 -26.04
CA ARG A 390 -3.65 -0.21 -26.79
C ARG A 390 -4.36 -1.44 -26.22
N GLU A 391 -3.59 -2.40 -25.69
CA GLU A 391 -4.14 -3.63 -25.13
C GLU A 391 -4.95 -3.39 -23.85
N LEU A 392 -4.86 -2.20 -23.24
CA LEU A 392 -5.66 -1.83 -22.07
C LEU A 392 -7.10 -1.39 -22.43
N PHE A 393 -7.34 -0.95 -23.66
CA PHE A 393 -8.62 -0.37 -24.10
C PHE A 393 -9.58 -1.44 -24.63
N THR A 394 -9.97 -2.36 -23.75
CA THR A 394 -10.81 -3.51 -24.11
C THR A 394 -12.31 -3.22 -24.08
N ARG A 395 -13.09 -4.13 -24.66
CA ARG A 395 -14.52 -3.96 -24.91
C ARG A 395 -15.33 -3.65 -23.66
N ASN A 396 -15.19 -4.45 -22.59
CA ASN A 396 -16.04 -4.29 -21.41
C ASN A 396 -15.63 -3.03 -20.63
N LEU A 397 -14.32 -2.79 -20.50
CA LEU A 397 -13.76 -1.59 -19.90
C LEU A 397 -14.26 -0.33 -20.61
N MET A 398 -14.15 -0.24 -21.93
CA MET A 398 -14.56 0.94 -22.70
C MET A 398 -16.07 1.18 -22.62
N THR A 399 -16.85 0.10 -22.71
CA THR A 399 -18.30 0.18 -22.53
C THR A 399 -18.65 0.69 -21.14
N CYS A 400 -18.00 0.18 -20.10
CA CYS A 400 -18.21 0.60 -18.71
C CYS A 400 -17.78 2.06 -18.50
N LEU A 401 -16.61 2.45 -19.00
CA LEU A 401 -16.07 3.81 -18.90
C LEU A 401 -17.03 4.83 -19.51
N MET A 402 -17.42 4.62 -20.78
CA MET A 402 -18.33 5.53 -21.47
C MET A 402 -19.68 5.62 -20.78
N ASN A 403 -20.23 4.47 -20.37
CA ASN A 403 -21.50 4.43 -19.65
C ASN A 403 -21.40 5.21 -18.33
N GLN A 404 -20.45 4.85 -17.46
CA GLN A 404 -20.35 5.46 -16.13
C GLN A 404 -20.00 6.96 -16.18
N ALA A 405 -19.23 7.41 -17.18
CA ALA A 405 -18.93 8.82 -17.37
C ALA A 405 -20.16 9.65 -17.79
N ALA A 406 -21.06 9.08 -18.60
CA ALA A 406 -22.13 9.83 -19.28
C ALA A 406 -23.12 10.59 -18.37
N LYS A 407 -23.32 10.15 -17.11
CA LYS A 407 -24.25 10.79 -16.19
C LYS A 407 -23.71 10.82 -14.77
N GLU A 408 -23.90 11.94 -14.09
CA GLU A 408 -23.37 12.22 -12.75
C GLU A 408 -24.05 11.39 -11.64
N ASP A 409 -25.28 10.92 -11.87
CA ASP A 409 -26.07 10.12 -10.93
C ASP A 409 -25.63 8.65 -10.84
N ARG A 410 -24.72 8.21 -11.72
CA ARG A 410 -24.25 6.83 -11.72
C ARG A 410 -23.22 6.59 -10.61
N TYR A 411 -23.32 5.41 -9.98
CA TYR A 411 -22.51 5.05 -8.82
C TYR A 411 -21.00 5.22 -9.04
N LEU A 412 -20.48 4.89 -10.24
CA LEU A 412 -19.05 4.98 -10.56
C LEU A 412 -18.67 6.22 -11.37
N HIS A 413 -19.54 7.23 -11.46
CA HIS A 413 -19.29 8.42 -12.27
C HIS A 413 -17.95 9.08 -11.93
N LEU A 414 -17.70 9.34 -10.63
CA LEU A 414 -16.44 9.95 -10.19
C LEU A 414 -15.21 9.10 -10.54
N ALA A 415 -15.32 7.77 -10.47
CA ALA A 415 -14.22 6.87 -10.83
C ALA A 415 -13.95 6.88 -12.34
N ALA A 416 -15.00 6.90 -13.16
CA ALA A 416 -14.92 7.01 -14.61
C ALA A 416 -14.31 8.36 -15.04
N VAL A 417 -14.80 9.49 -14.50
CA VAL A 417 -14.24 10.82 -14.78
C VAL A 417 -12.78 10.92 -14.36
N LYS A 418 -12.42 10.37 -13.19
CA LYS A 418 -11.01 10.31 -12.76
C LYS A 418 -10.16 9.46 -13.71
N THR A 419 -10.74 8.41 -14.30
CA THR A 419 -10.05 7.57 -15.30
C THR A 419 -9.80 8.34 -16.59
N LEU A 420 -10.80 9.08 -17.10
CA LEU A 420 -10.63 9.97 -18.26
C LEU A 420 -9.55 11.02 -18.02
N LYS A 421 -9.54 11.66 -16.83
CA LYS A 421 -8.49 12.61 -16.46
C LYS A 421 -7.10 11.98 -16.41
N SER A 422 -6.97 10.74 -15.97
CA SER A 422 -5.67 10.04 -16.00
C SER A 422 -5.22 9.73 -17.42
N ILE A 423 -6.14 9.44 -18.36
CA ILE A 423 -5.81 9.31 -19.78
C ILE A 423 -5.25 10.64 -20.31
N GLU A 424 -5.92 11.76 -20.03
CA GLU A 424 -5.46 13.11 -20.39
C GLU A 424 -4.05 13.38 -19.85
N GLN A 425 -3.84 13.17 -18.54
CA GLN A 425 -2.56 13.40 -17.87
C GLN A 425 -1.42 12.53 -18.42
N CYS A 426 -1.68 11.25 -18.70
CA CYS A 426 -0.66 10.36 -19.26
C CYS A 426 -0.19 10.82 -20.65
N VAL A 427 -1.10 11.30 -21.50
CA VAL A 427 -0.75 11.84 -22.83
C VAL A 427 -0.05 13.19 -22.71
N GLU A 428 -0.50 14.07 -21.82
CA GLU A 428 0.18 15.36 -21.54
C GLU A 428 1.63 15.16 -21.09
N GLN A 429 1.88 14.16 -20.24
CA GLN A 429 3.23 13.83 -19.77
C GLN A 429 4.06 13.03 -20.77
N SER A 430 3.42 12.40 -21.77
CA SER A 430 4.08 11.55 -22.77
C SER A 430 3.32 11.60 -24.10
N PRO A 431 3.59 12.62 -24.94
CA PRO A 431 2.85 12.87 -26.18
C PRO A 431 2.85 11.72 -27.20
N GLU A 432 3.82 10.82 -27.13
CA GLU A 432 3.89 9.60 -27.96
C GLU A 432 2.66 8.68 -27.79
N LEU A 433 1.98 8.77 -26.65
CA LEU A 433 0.74 8.03 -26.38
C LEU A 433 -0.47 8.59 -27.11
N LEU A 434 -0.39 9.81 -27.65
CA LEU A 434 -1.54 10.50 -28.23
C LEU A 434 -2.23 9.67 -29.32
N LEU A 435 -1.48 9.22 -30.32
CA LEU A 435 -2.04 8.48 -31.44
C LEU A 435 -2.60 7.11 -31.02
N PRO A 436 -1.85 6.25 -30.28
CA PRO A 436 -2.39 5.00 -29.74
C PRO A 436 -3.68 5.20 -28.93
N VAL A 437 -3.74 6.18 -28.04
CA VAL A 437 -4.92 6.44 -27.20
C VAL A 437 -6.09 6.94 -28.03
N LEU A 438 -5.87 7.90 -28.94
CA LEU A 438 -6.94 8.41 -29.80
C LEU A 438 -7.54 7.31 -30.69
N GLN A 439 -6.70 6.42 -31.23
CA GLN A 439 -7.16 5.29 -32.02
C GLN A 439 -8.09 4.36 -31.22
N GLU A 440 -7.83 4.14 -29.93
CA GLU A 440 -8.70 3.30 -29.11
C GLU A 440 -9.97 4.03 -28.63
N LEU A 441 -9.88 5.33 -28.32
CA LEU A 441 -11.04 6.14 -27.91
C LEU A 441 -12.04 6.36 -29.05
N LEU A 442 -11.55 6.48 -30.29
CA LEU A 442 -12.36 6.72 -31.49
C LEU A 442 -12.61 5.45 -32.31
N GLY A 443 -11.89 4.37 -32.01
CA GLY A 443 -11.93 3.12 -32.78
C GLY A 443 -12.98 2.13 -32.32
N LYS A 444 -12.67 0.84 -32.53
CA LYS A 444 -13.59 -0.30 -32.45
C LYS A 444 -14.43 -0.38 -31.16
N PHE A 445 -13.82 -0.10 -30.01
CA PHE A 445 -14.50 -0.17 -28.71
C PHE A 445 -14.88 1.20 -28.15
N GLY A 446 -14.46 2.27 -28.84
CA GLY A 446 -14.79 3.65 -28.56
C GLY A 446 -15.97 4.15 -29.38
N THR A 447 -15.96 5.44 -29.71
CA THR A 447 -16.91 6.05 -30.65
C THR A 447 -16.41 7.41 -31.13
N TYR A 448 -16.72 7.82 -32.36
CA TYR A 448 -16.28 9.11 -32.89
C TYR A 448 -16.90 10.32 -32.18
N ASN A 449 -18.09 10.16 -31.58
CA ASN A 449 -18.72 11.16 -30.72
C ASN A 449 -18.38 10.93 -29.24
N PHE A 450 -17.14 10.51 -28.92
CA PHE A 450 -16.73 10.07 -27.59
C PHE A 450 -17.09 11.08 -26.51
N ASP A 451 -16.65 12.32 -26.66
CA ASP A 451 -16.87 13.41 -25.71
C ASP A 451 -18.36 13.69 -25.45
N GLN A 452 -19.20 13.60 -26.49
CA GLN A 452 -20.64 13.71 -26.36
C GLN A 452 -21.23 12.53 -25.57
N ARG A 453 -20.78 11.30 -25.86
CA ARG A 453 -21.26 10.08 -25.21
C ARG A 453 -20.86 10.03 -23.73
N THR A 454 -19.70 10.54 -23.37
CA THR A 454 -19.17 10.55 -22.00
C THR A 454 -19.51 11.82 -21.23
N ASN A 455 -20.12 12.83 -21.88
CA ASN A 455 -20.28 14.18 -21.35
C ASN A 455 -18.95 14.75 -20.81
N SER A 456 -17.87 14.57 -21.58
CA SER A 456 -16.53 15.03 -21.25
C SER A 456 -15.92 15.87 -22.38
N LYS A 457 -14.66 16.28 -22.21
CA LYS A 457 -13.85 17.02 -23.20
C LYS A 457 -12.50 16.32 -23.40
N THR A 458 -12.51 15.00 -23.33
CA THR A 458 -11.30 14.20 -23.26
C THR A 458 -10.60 14.20 -24.60
N VAL A 459 -11.31 13.90 -25.69
CA VAL A 459 -10.75 13.96 -27.04
C VAL A 459 -10.37 15.40 -27.39
N GLU A 460 -11.21 16.39 -27.06
CA GLU A 460 -10.89 17.82 -27.27
C GLU A 460 -9.54 18.20 -26.63
N LYS A 461 -9.28 17.77 -25.39
CA LYS A 461 -8.02 18.06 -24.69
C LYS A 461 -6.84 17.29 -25.28
N LEU A 462 -7.02 16.01 -25.60
CA LEU A 462 -5.97 15.20 -26.22
C LEU A 462 -5.50 15.81 -27.54
N LEU A 463 -6.41 16.35 -28.35
CA LEU A 463 -6.08 17.01 -29.62
C LEU A 463 -5.23 18.29 -29.44
N ARG A 464 -5.11 18.83 -28.22
CA ARG A 464 -4.19 19.96 -27.94
C ARG A 464 -2.73 19.51 -27.86
N CYS A 465 -2.47 18.21 -27.73
CA CYS A 465 -1.14 17.62 -27.70
C CYS A 465 -0.64 17.20 -29.11
N VAL A 466 -1.37 17.53 -30.17
CA VAL A 466 -0.97 17.25 -31.55
C VAL A 466 0.35 17.94 -31.86
N THR A 467 1.26 17.21 -32.49
CA THR A 467 2.55 17.72 -32.94
C THR A 467 2.60 17.68 -34.47
N PRO A 468 3.47 18.47 -35.13
CA PRO A 468 3.60 18.45 -36.59
C PRO A 468 3.85 17.03 -37.15
N GLU A 469 4.55 16.18 -36.41
CA GLU A 469 4.92 14.82 -36.82
C GLU A 469 3.74 13.85 -36.83
N ASN A 470 2.73 14.05 -35.97
CA ASN A 470 1.57 13.16 -35.87
C ASN A 470 0.28 13.74 -36.47
N ALA A 471 0.28 15.04 -36.83
CA ALA A 471 -0.89 15.77 -37.31
C ALA A 471 -1.56 15.11 -38.52
N GLU A 472 -0.80 14.71 -39.54
CA GLU A 472 -1.37 14.10 -40.76
C GLU A 472 -2.07 12.77 -40.45
N THR A 473 -1.46 11.93 -39.60
CA THR A 473 -2.02 10.64 -39.19
C THR A 473 -3.29 10.82 -38.35
N ILE A 474 -3.30 11.81 -37.46
CA ILE A 474 -4.48 12.14 -36.65
C ILE A 474 -5.60 12.70 -37.53
N LEU A 475 -5.29 13.56 -38.51
CA LEU A 475 -6.29 14.05 -39.47
C LEU A 475 -6.92 12.91 -40.26
N LYS A 476 -6.12 11.94 -40.74
CA LYS A 476 -6.65 10.74 -41.43
C LYS A 476 -7.59 9.94 -40.53
N LEU A 477 -7.20 9.71 -39.26
CA LEU A 477 -8.05 9.02 -38.27
C LEU A 477 -9.39 9.75 -38.06
N LEU A 478 -9.39 11.08 -37.98
CA LEU A 478 -10.60 11.88 -37.79
C LEU A 478 -11.50 11.92 -39.03
N GLN A 479 -10.93 11.77 -40.23
CA GLN A 479 -11.66 11.78 -41.50
C GLN A 479 -12.28 10.43 -41.87
N GLU A 480 -11.79 9.32 -41.32
CA GLU A 480 -12.22 7.95 -41.64
C GLU A 480 -13.76 7.77 -41.67
N PRO A 481 -14.55 8.21 -40.66
CA PRO A 481 -16.01 8.05 -40.68
C PRO A 481 -16.69 8.78 -41.82
N VAL A 482 -16.18 9.97 -42.16
CA VAL A 482 -16.76 10.84 -43.18
C VAL A 482 -16.58 10.22 -44.56
N VAL A 483 -15.48 9.49 -44.76
CA VAL A 483 -15.20 8.76 -45.99
C VAL A 483 -16.07 7.51 -46.09
N THR A 484 -16.28 6.77 -44.98
CA THR A 484 -17.16 5.59 -44.96
C THR A 484 -18.65 5.93 -45.12
N MET A 485 -19.08 7.14 -44.73
CA MET A 485 -20.46 7.62 -44.94
C MET A 485 -20.75 8.06 -46.39
N LYS A 486 -19.71 8.24 -47.22
CA LYS A 486 -19.83 8.65 -48.64
C LYS A 486 -19.76 7.48 -49.63
N MET A 487 -19.57 6.25 -49.13
CA MET A 487 -19.80 5.00 -49.86
C MET A 487 -21.09 4.37 -49.35
#